data_AF-A0A5B7IVL1-F1
#
_entry.id   AF-A0A5B7IVL1-F1
#
_cell.length_a   1.000
_cell.length_b   1.000
_cell.length_c   1.000
_cell.angle_alpha   90.00
_cell.angle_beta   90.00
_cell.angle_gamma   90.00
#
_symmetry.space_group_name_H-M   'P 1'
#
loop_
_entity.id
_entity.type
_entity.pdbx_description
1 polymer ?
#
loop_
_entity_poly.entity_id
_entity_poly.type
_entity_poly.pdbx_seq_one_letter_code
_entity_poly.pdbx_strand_id
1 'polypeptide(L)' 'MFVSIKKRLRNNNILFSELVHGNNRKQVAQKFYTMLVLKKLQAVELSQDGPFTEMFLSRGPLFDNASL' A
#
# COMPACT_ATOMS: atom_id res chain seq x y z
N MET A 1 0.88 -11.34 -0.60
CA MET A 1 0.55 -9.97 -0.10
C MET A 1 0.70 -8.91 -1.18
N PHE A 2 1.88 -8.78 -1.80
CA PHE A 2 2.10 -7.84 -2.91
C PHE A 2 1.15 -8.06 -4.09
N VAL A 3 0.90 -9.32 -4.47
CA VAL A 3 -0.07 -9.68 -5.52
C VAL A 3 -1.47 -9.14 -5.25
N SER A 4 -1.92 -9.15 -3.98
CA SER A 4 -3.24 -8.65 -3.59
C SER A 4 -3.33 -7.13 -3.70
N ILE A 5 -2.26 -6.42 -3.31
CA ILE A 5 -2.14 -4.97 -3.45
C ILE A 5 -2.05 -4.59 -4.94
N LYS A 6 -1.23 -5.28 -5.72
CA LYS A 6 -1.06 -5.08 -7.17
C LYS A 6 -2.38 -5.31 -7.93
N LYS A 7 -3.16 -6.33 -7.56
CA LYS A 7 -4.48 -6.59 -8.17
C LYS A 7 -5.48 -5.50 -7.86
N ARG A 8 -5.52 -4.97 -6.64
CA ARG A 8 -6.45 -3.90 -6.26
C ARG A 8 -6.04 -2.54 -6.86
N LEU A 9 -4.74 -2.24 -6.90
CA LEU A 9 -4.20 -0.97 -7.44
C LEU A 9 -4.27 -0.87 -8.97
N ARG A 10 -4.48 -1.99 -9.67
CA ARG A 10 -4.66 -1.99 -11.14
C ARG A 10 -5.87 -1.17 -11.57
N ASN A 11 -6.94 -1.18 -10.78
CA ASN A 11 -8.21 -0.60 -11.18
C ASN A 11 -8.46 0.76 -10.55
N ASN A 12 -7.98 1.03 -9.33
CA ASN A 12 -8.20 2.28 -8.61
C ASN A 12 -7.14 2.51 -7.51
N ASN A 13 -7.07 3.73 -6.99
CA ASN A 13 -6.39 4.03 -5.72
C ASN A 13 -7.08 3.28 -4.56
N ILE A 14 -6.35 3.00 -3.50
CA ILE A 14 -6.86 2.24 -2.35
C ILE A 14 -6.57 2.99 -1.06
N LEU A 15 -7.48 2.92 -0.09
CA LEU A 15 -7.21 3.36 1.28
C LEU A 15 -6.44 2.28 2.04
N PHE A 16 -5.47 2.68 2.86
CA PHE A 16 -4.74 1.72 3.69
C PHE A 16 -5.67 1.01 4.68
N SER A 17 -6.65 1.71 5.26
CA SER A 17 -7.67 1.14 6.15
C SER A 17 -8.45 -0.02 5.51
N GLU A 18 -8.77 0.06 4.21
CA GLU A 18 -9.43 -1.02 3.45
C GLU A 18 -8.53 -2.25 3.23
N LEU A 19 -7.20 -2.06 3.22
CA LEU A 19 -6.23 -3.16 3.09
C LEU A 19 -6.05 -3.92 4.40
N VAL A 20 -6.27 -3.27 5.53
CA VAL A 20 -6.07 -3.83 6.87
C VAL A 20 -7.37 -4.15 7.59
N HIS A 21 -8.52 -3.98 6.94
CA HIS A 21 -9.81 -4.35 7.50
C HIS A 21 -9.83 -5.82 7.97
N GLY A 22 -10.29 -6.06 9.20
CA GLY A 22 -10.32 -7.38 9.83
C GLY A 22 -8.95 -7.96 10.19
N ASN A 23 -7.87 -7.17 10.16
CA ASN A 23 -6.52 -7.64 10.52
C ASN A 23 -6.20 -7.29 11.98
N ASN A 24 -5.46 -8.18 12.64
CA ASN A 24 -4.94 -7.92 13.97
C ASN A 24 -3.72 -6.97 13.91
N ARG A 25 -3.30 -6.43 15.07
CA ARG A 25 -2.21 -5.44 15.16
C ARG A 25 -0.90 -5.91 14.51
N LYS A 26 -0.54 -7.20 14.66
CA LYS A 26 0.66 -7.78 14.05
C LYS A 26 0.57 -7.75 12.52
N GLN A 27 -0.57 -8.15 11.97
CA GLN A 27 -0.82 -8.14 10.53
C GLN A 27 -0.81 -6.71 9.99
N VAL A 28 -1.45 -5.74 10.68
CA VAL A 28 -1.45 -4.32 10.27
C VAL A 28 -0.02 -3.79 10.19
N ALA A 29 0.81 -4.01 11.21
CA ALA A 29 2.20 -3.55 11.23
C ALA A 29 3.02 -4.17 10.08
N GLN A 30 2.82 -5.47 9.79
CA GLN A 30 3.47 -6.14 8.67
C GLN A 30 3.03 -5.55 7.32
N LYS A 31 1.73 -5.23 7.15
CA LYS A 31 1.20 -4.57 5.94
C LYS A 31 1.80 -3.19 5.75
N PHE A 32 1.87 -2.42 6.82
CA PHE A 32 2.44 -1.09 6.82
C PHE A 32 3.91 -1.12 6.41
N TYR A 33 4.71 -2.01 7.00
CA TYR A 33 6.11 -2.16 6.61
C TYR A 33 6.27 -2.58 5.14
N THR A 34 5.47 -3.55 4.68
CA THR A 34 5.48 -3.98 3.27
C THR A 34 5.17 -2.81 2.33
N MET A 35 4.20 -1.97 2.69
CA MET A 35 3.89 -0.76 1.94
C MET A 35 5.07 0.22 1.87
N LEU A 36 5.80 0.43 2.96
CA LEU A 36 6.99 1.28 2.98
C LEU A 36 8.08 0.74 2.04
N VAL A 37 8.28 -0.57 2.00
CA VAL A 37 9.21 -1.21 1.04
C VAL A 37 8.76 -0.95 -0.39
N LEU A 38 7.46 -1.09 -0.70
CA LEU A 38 6.93 -0.81 -2.03
C LEU A 38 7.08 0.66 -2.44
N LYS A 39 6.89 1.58 -1.51
CA LYS A 39 7.12 3.01 -1.74
C LYS A 39 8.60 3.29 -2.02
N LYS A 40 9.51 2.66 -1.27
CA LYS A 40 10.96 2.73 -1.50
C LYS A 40 11.34 2.22 -2.90
N LEU A 41 10.68 1.16 -3.38
CA LEU A 41 10.87 0.60 -4.72
C LEU A 41 10.14 1.38 -5.82
N GLN A 42 9.51 2.53 -5.49
CA GLN A 42 8.68 3.33 -6.42
C GLN A 42 7.58 2.50 -7.10
N ALA A 43 7.16 1.40 -6.49
CA ALA A 43 6.07 0.57 -6.96
C ALA A 43 4.73 1.23 -6.63
N VAL A 44 4.64 1.89 -5.47
CA VAL A 44 3.43 2.59 -5.02
C VAL A 44 3.78 4.00 -4.58
N GLU A 45 2.82 4.90 -4.71
CA GLU A 45 2.85 6.25 -4.17
C GLU A 45 1.93 6.30 -2.94
N LEU A 46 2.36 7.04 -1.91
CA LEU A 46 1.64 7.25 -0.66
C LEU A 46 1.34 8.74 -0.50
N SER A 47 0.10 9.08 -0.17
CA SER A 47 -0.30 10.43 0.25
C SER A 47 -1.08 10.37 1.57
N GLN A 48 -0.83 11.37 2.42
CA GLN A 48 -1.44 11.52 3.74
C GLN A 48 -1.55 13.03 4.02
N ASP A 49 -2.75 13.51 4.33
CA ASP A 49 -3.03 14.94 4.47
C ASP A 49 -2.57 15.52 5.82
N GLY A 50 -2.32 14.67 6.81
CA GLY A 50 -1.80 15.10 8.11
C GLY A 50 -1.42 13.95 9.04
N PRO A 51 -0.96 14.25 10.27
CA PRO A 51 -0.59 13.23 11.23
C PRO A 51 -1.77 12.30 11.56
N PHE A 52 -1.55 11.00 11.49
CA PHE A 52 -2.55 9.96 11.80
C PHE A 52 -3.83 10.02 10.96
N THR A 53 -3.85 10.78 9.86
CA THR A 53 -4.97 10.77 8.91
C THR A 53 -4.91 9.51 8.04
N GLU A 54 -5.98 9.29 7.29
CA GLU A 54 -6.04 8.20 6.31
C GLU A 54 -4.87 8.27 5.32
N MET A 55 -4.45 7.10 4.84
CA MET A 55 -3.37 6.95 3.87
C MET A 55 -3.90 6.45 2.54
N PHE A 56 -3.63 7.21 1.47
CA PHE A 56 -4.03 6.87 0.12
C PHE A 56 -2.86 6.27 -0.65
N LEU A 57 -3.13 5.11 -1.26
CA LEU A 57 -2.20 4.39 -2.11
C LEU A 57 -2.56 4.56 -3.57
N SER A 58 -1.56 4.90 -4.38
CA SER A 58 -1.68 4.98 -5.84
C SER A 58 -0.50 4.28 -6.52
N ARG A 59 -0.57 4.15 -7.85
CA ARG A 59 0.47 3.47 -8.64
C ARG A 59 1.71 4.35 -8.75
N GLY A 60 2.87 3.77 -8.44
CA GLY A 60 4.16 4.39 -8.69
C GLY A 60 4.70 4.09 -10.09
N PRO A 61 5.77 4.78 -10.51
CA PRO A 61 6.35 4.64 -11.85
C PRO A 61 6.89 3.24 -12.14
N LEU A 62 7.28 2.48 -11.12
CA LEU A 62 7.80 1.11 -11.27
C LEU A 62 6.76 0.04 -10.90
N PHE A 63 5.47 0.38 -10.84
CA PHE A 63 4.41 -0.55 -10.39
C PHE A 63 4.38 -1.89 -11.16
N ASP A 64 4.53 -1.85 -12.48
CA ASP A 64 4.49 -3.06 -13.31
C ASP A 64 5.78 -3.88 -13.20
N ASN A 65 6.93 -3.19 -13.07
CA ASN A 65 8.27 -3.78 -12.97
C ASN A 65 8.66 -4.21 -11.56
N ALA A 66 7.90 -3.81 -10.54
CA ALA A 66 8.15 -4.19 -9.17
C ALA A 66 7.96 -5.70 -9.00
N SER A 67 9.06 -6.38 -8.69
CA SER A 67 9.15 -7.74 -8.19
C SER A 67 9.66 -7.70 -6.75
N LEU A 68 8.90 -8.26 -5.82
CA LEU A 68 9.29 -8.50 -4.43
C LEU A 68 9.68 -9.96 -4.24
#